data_AF-A0AAE1IW21-F1
#
_entry.id   AF-A0AAE1IW21-F1
#
_cell.length_a   1.000
_cell.length_b   1.000
_cell.length_c   1.000
_cell.angle_alpha   90.00
_cell.angle_beta   90.00
_cell.angle_gamma   90.00
#
_symmetry.space_group_name_H-M   'P 1'
#
loop_
_entity.id
_entity.type
_entity.pdbx_description
1 polymer ?
#
loop_
_entity_poly.entity_id
_entity_poly.type
_entity_poly.pdbx_seq_one_letter_code
_entity_poly.pdbx_strand_id
1 'polypeptide(L)'
;MAKGKTSSLQKTEESKPKKARNLSSDVWRMEPPHSGSQMSKKVYDCLKEWGIDDKIFSITLDNASTNDTLQDLLKDRLLMQNNFSLVYNGEFFHVRCCVHILNLIVQEDLKVTSSALNKMRESIRYVKASEAKMNLLKQCVQQVGGIDTSMACD
;
A
#
# COMPACT_ATOMS: atom_id res chain seq x y z
N MET A 1 4.22 64.87 -40.58
CA MET A 1 5.22 64.37 -39.61
C MET A 1 4.51 63.43 -38.65
N ALA A 2 4.58 62.13 -38.92
CA ALA A 2 3.87 61.10 -38.17
C ALA A 2 4.72 60.61 -36.98
N LYS A 3 4.07 60.50 -35.81
CA LYS A 3 4.67 60.08 -34.54
C LYS A 3 5.09 58.61 -34.60
N GLY A 4 6.35 58.33 -34.29
CA GLY A 4 6.86 56.97 -34.14
C GLY A 4 6.34 56.30 -32.87
N LYS A 5 5.73 55.12 -33.00
CA LYS A 5 5.44 54.21 -31.88
C LYS A 5 6.63 53.28 -31.68
N THR A 6 7.28 53.37 -30.52
CA THR A 6 8.22 52.37 -30.00
C THR A 6 7.45 51.12 -29.59
N SER A 7 7.75 49.98 -30.21
CA SER A 7 7.25 48.67 -29.78
C SER A 7 8.06 48.16 -28.58
N SER A 8 7.40 47.97 -27.45
CA SER A 8 7.97 47.31 -26.28
C SER A 8 8.13 45.81 -26.55
N LEU A 9 9.37 45.35 -26.55
CA LEU A 9 9.77 43.94 -26.46
C LEU A 9 9.17 43.33 -25.19
N GLN A 10 8.29 42.34 -25.32
CA GLN A 10 7.91 41.47 -24.21
C GLN A 10 9.07 40.49 -23.95
N LYS A 11 9.68 40.60 -22.77
CA LYS A 11 10.65 39.61 -22.29
C LYS A 11 9.91 38.31 -22.00
N THR A 12 10.30 37.23 -22.65
CA THR A 12 10.01 35.88 -22.21
C THR A 12 10.68 35.66 -20.86
N GLU A 13 9.90 35.57 -19.79
CA GLU A 13 10.39 35.15 -18.48
C GLU A 13 10.83 33.69 -18.57
N GLU A 14 12.15 33.46 -18.53
CA GLU A 14 12.73 32.15 -18.27
C GLU A 14 12.19 31.64 -16.94
N SER A 15 11.45 30.54 -16.98
CA SER A 15 10.99 29.86 -15.78
C SER A 15 12.21 29.28 -15.07
N LYS A 16 12.51 29.81 -13.88
CA LYS A 16 13.59 29.30 -13.03
C LYS A 16 13.38 27.79 -12.80
N PRO A 17 14.44 26.98 -12.87
CA PRO A 17 14.33 25.55 -12.62
C PRO A 17 13.77 25.34 -11.21
N LYS A 18 12.59 24.72 -11.12
CA LYS A 18 11.98 24.34 -9.85
C LYS A 18 12.96 23.40 -9.15
N LYS A 19 13.44 23.81 -7.97
CA LYS A 19 14.31 23.00 -7.10
C LYS A 19 13.68 21.61 -6.96
N ALA A 20 14.46 20.55 -7.21
CA ALA A 20 13.97 19.18 -7.13
C ALA A 20 13.31 18.95 -5.76
N ARG A 21 11.99 18.78 -5.74
CA ARG A 21 11.26 18.43 -4.51
C ARG A 21 11.57 16.97 -4.21
N ASN A 22 11.90 16.66 -2.96
CA ASN A 22 11.95 15.28 -2.51
C ASN A 22 10.51 14.76 -2.40
N LEU A 23 10.00 14.20 -3.50
CA LEU A 23 8.62 13.69 -3.64
C LEU A 23 8.30 12.55 -2.66
N SER A 24 9.31 11.93 -2.06
CA SER A 24 9.17 10.74 -1.21
C SER A 24 8.48 10.98 0.15
N SER A 25 8.22 12.23 0.55
CA SER A 25 7.70 12.56 1.89
C SER A 25 6.38 13.34 1.90
N ASP A 26 5.78 13.58 0.73
CA ASP A 26 4.55 14.36 0.61
C ASP A 26 3.33 13.52 1.01
N VAL A 27 2.71 13.86 2.15
CA VAL A 27 1.48 13.23 2.64
C VAL A 27 0.29 14.15 2.38
N TRP A 28 -0.68 13.64 1.63
CA TRP A 28 -1.89 14.39 1.28
C TRP A 28 -3.06 13.96 2.14
N ARG A 29 -3.52 14.85 3.02
CA ARG A 29 -4.76 14.64 3.76
C ARG A 29 -5.95 14.88 2.83
N MET A 30 -6.90 13.95 2.88
CA MET A 30 -8.17 14.03 2.18
C MET A 30 -9.28 13.98 3.23
N GLU A 31 -10.25 14.87 3.14
CA GLU A 31 -11.44 14.79 3.98
C GLU A 31 -12.44 13.78 3.38
N PRO A 32 -13.22 13.06 4.21
CA PRO A 32 -14.29 12.21 3.71
C PRO A 32 -15.26 12.98 2.80
N PRO A 33 -15.89 12.32 1.81
CA PRO A 33 -15.91 10.87 1.59
C PRO A 33 -14.75 10.32 0.74
N HIS A 34 -14.20 9.17 1.14
CA HIS A 34 -13.13 8.49 0.39
C HIS A 34 -13.68 7.64 -0.76
N SER A 35 -14.41 8.25 -1.69
CA SER A 35 -14.84 7.57 -2.91
C SER A 35 -13.69 7.49 -3.92
N GLY A 36 -13.69 6.45 -4.77
CA GLY A 36 -12.67 6.28 -5.80
C GLY A 36 -12.58 7.48 -6.77
N SER A 37 -13.72 8.11 -7.05
CA SER A 37 -13.79 9.32 -7.89
C SER A 37 -13.12 10.54 -7.25
N GLN A 38 -13.36 10.80 -5.96
CA GLN A 38 -12.75 11.93 -5.26
C GLN A 38 -11.26 11.70 -5.03
N MET A 39 -10.87 10.47 -4.70
CA MET A 39 -9.46 10.09 -4.57
C MET A 39 -8.73 10.22 -5.91
N SER A 40 -9.33 9.75 -7.01
CA SER A 40 -8.75 9.87 -8.37
C SER A 40 -8.50 11.33 -8.74
N LYS A 41 -9.48 12.22 -8.49
CA LYS A 41 -9.31 13.65 -8.69
C LYS A 41 -8.15 14.21 -7.86
N LYS A 42 -8.09 13.86 -6.57
CA LYS A 42 -7.05 14.35 -5.67
C LYS A 42 -5.66 13.91 -6.12
N VAL A 43 -5.48 12.64 -6.47
CA VAL A 43 -4.22 12.10 -7.00
C VAL A 43 -3.82 12.83 -8.27
N TYR A 44 -4.73 13.00 -9.23
CA TYR A 44 -4.45 13.74 -10.46
C TYR A 44 -3.98 15.17 -10.18
N ASP A 45 -4.64 15.90 -9.28
CA ASP A 45 -4.27 17.27 -8.93
C ASP A 45 -2.86 17.32 -8.32
N CYS A 46 -2.47 16.30 -7.54
CA CYS A 46 -1.10 16.18 -7.01
C CYS A 46 -0.08 15.94 -8.13
N LEU A 47 -0.37 15.04 -9.06
CA LEU A 47 0.49 14.76 -10.22
C LEU A 47 0.72 16.01 -11.07
N LYS A 48 -0.34 16.81 -11.29
CA LYS A 48 -0.28 18.11 -11.98
C LYS A 48 0.53 19.14 -11.21
N GLU A 49 0.37 19.22 -9.90
CA GLU A 49 1.17 20.14 -9.08
C GLU A 49 2.66 19.80 -9.14
N TRP A 50 2.99 18.51 -9.12
CA TRP A 50 4.34 18.01 -9.31
C TRP A 50 4.86 18.18 -10.75
N GLY A 51 3.97 18.31 -11.73
CA GLY A 51 4.33 18.42 -13.16
C GLY A 51 4.88 17.12 -13.73
N ILE A 52 4.35 15.99 -13.25
CA ILE A 52 4.76 14.64 -13.66
C ILE A 52 3.60 13.83 -14.22
N ASP A 53 2.43 14.44 -14.41
CA ASP A 53 1.23 13.76 -14.88
C ASP A 53 1.40 13.14 -16.28
N ASP A 54 2.33 13.62 -17.10
CA ASP A 54 2.71 13.03 -18.39
C ASP A 54 3.83 11.96 -18.27
N LYS A 55 4.39 11.77 -17.07
CA LYS A 55 5.55 10.91 -16.79
C LYS A 55 5.23 9.79 -15.80
N ILE A 56 3.98 9.33 -15.79
CA ILE A 56 3.54 8.20 -14.96
C ILE A 56 3.45 6.94 -15.82
N PHE A 57 4.00 5.84 -15.28
CA PHE A 57 3.86 4.52 -15.86
C PHE A 57 2.80 3.70 -15.12
N SER A 58 2.89 3.62 -13.79
CA SER A 58 2.01 2.81 -12.94
C SER A 58 1.79 3.44 -11.57
N ILE A 59 0.71 3.03 -10.91
CA ILE A 59 0.38 3.33 -9.52
C ILE A 59 0.24 2.04 -8.72
N THR A 60 0.73 2.04 -7.48
CA THR A 60 0.53 0.93 -6.54
C THR A 60 -0.53 1.29 -5.50
N LEU A 61 -1.58 0.47 -5.40
CA LEU A 61 -2.69 0.67 -4.47
C LEU A 61 -2.94 -0.60 -3.65
N ASP A 62 -3.55 -0.48 -2.47
CA ASP A 62 -4.00 -1.65 -1.72
C ASP A 62 -5.24 -2.30 -2.37
N ASN A 63 -5.61 -3.50 -1.91
CA ASN A 63 -6.60 -4.36 -2.58
C ASN A 63 -8.06 -3.97 -2.31
N ALA A 64 -8.33 -2.71 -1.98
CA ALA A 64 -9.68 -2.21 -1.72
C ALA A 64 -10.44 -1.97 -3.04
N SER A 65 -11.71 -2.37 -3.09
CA SER A 65 -12.56 -2.19 -4.29
C SER A 65 -12.69 -0.72 -4.74
N THR A 66 -12.64 0.22 -3.80
CA THR A 66 -12.63 1.66 -4.08
C THR A 66 -11.44 2.07 -4.97
N ASN A 67 -10.30 1.39 -4.84
CA ASN A 67 -9.10 1.68 -5.62
C ASN A 67 -9.22 1.19 -7.07
N ASP A 68 -10.01 0.15 -7.33
CA ASP A 68 -10.30 -0.29 -8.70
C ASP A 68 -11.01 0.82 -9.47
N THR A 69 -12.01 1.46 -8.86
CA THR A 69 -12.68 2.65 -9.43
C THR A 69 -11.73 3.85 -9.55
N LEU A 70 -10.87 4.07 -8.56
CA LEU A 70 -9.89 5.18 -8.56
C LEU A 70 -8.95 5.07 -9.75
N GLN A 71 -8.32 3.90 -9.92
CA GLN A 71 -7.30 3.70 -10.95
C GLN A 71 -7.89 3.76 -12.36
N ASP A 72 -9.12 3.26 -12.57
CA ASP A 72 -9.77 3.36 -13.89
C ASP A 72 -10.04 4.82 -14.25
N LEU A 73 -10.64 5.59 -13.35
CA LEU A 73 -10.90 7.02 -13.57
C LEU A 73 -9.61 7.83 -13.76
N LEU A 74 -8.55 7.48 -13.02
CA LEU A 74 -7.26 8.16 -13.13
C LEU A 74 -6.58 7.84 -14.47
N LYS A 75 -6.56 6.56 -14.87
CA LYS A 75 -6.02 6.09 -16.15
C LYS A 75 -6.72 6.78 -17.31
N ASP A 76 -8.05 6.78 -17.33
CA ASP A 76 -8.85 7.41 -18.39
C ASP A 76 -8.55 8.90 -18.49
N ARG A 77 -8.43 9.59 -17.35
CA ARG A 77 -8.11 11.02 -17.30
C ARG A 77 -6.71 11.31 -17.82
N LEU A 78 -5.71 10.49 -17.48
CA LEU A 78 -4.34 10.65 -17.97
C LEU A 78 -4.25 10.41 -19.48
N LEU A 79 -4.93 9.38 -20.00
CA LEU A 79 -5.00 9.11 -21.44
C LEU A 79 -5.64 10.27 -22.22
N MET A 80 -6.78 10.79 -21.72
CA MET A 80 -7.50 11.88 -22.36
C MET A 80 -6.74 13.21 -22.32
N GLN A 81 -6.08 13.54 -21.20
CA GLN A 81 -5.48 14.87 -21.02
C GLN A 81 -4.03 14.95 -21.51
N ASN A 82 -3.33 13.82 -21.64
CA ASN A 82 -1.90 13.79 -21.94
C ASN A 82 -1.60 13.06 -23.27
N ASN A 83 -2.50 13.16 -24.25
CA ASN A 83 -2.31 12.62 -25.61
C ASN A 83 -1.90 11.14 -25.63
N PHE A 84 -2.56 10.30 -24.82
CA PHE A 84 -2.26 8.87 -24.69
C PHE A 84 -0.81 8.58 -24.24
N SER A 85 -0.24 9.40 -23.36
CA SER A 85 1.15 9.24 -22.90
C SER A 85 1.44 7.97 -22.07
N LEU A 86 0.41 7.25 -21.61
CA LEU A 86 0.62 6.00 -20.88
C LEU A 86 1.09 4.90 -21.83
N VAL A 87 2.13 4.18 -21.42
CA VAL A 87 2.67 3.04 -22.15
C VAL A 87 1.57 1.99 -22.37
N TYR A 88 1.45 1.51 -23.60
CA TYR A 88 0.47 0.50 -24.02
C TYR A 88 -0.95 0.82 -23.52
N ASN A 89 -1.36 2.08 -23.65
CA ASN A 89 -2.68 2.56 -23.25
C ASN A 89 -3.03 2.27 -21.77
N GLY A 90 -2.02 2.15 -20.90
CA GLY A 90 -2.19 1.93 -19.47
C GLY A 90 -2.58 0.51 -19.04
N GLU A 91 -2.35 -0.52 -19.86
CA GLU A 91 -2.64 -1.93 -19.45
C GLU A 91 -1.94 -2.33 -18.15
N PHE A 92 -0.73 -1.82 -17.90
CA PHE A 92 0.06 -2.08 -16.69
C PHE A 92 -0.03 -0.95 -15.65
N PHE A 93 -1.05 -0.09 -15.74
CA PHE A 93 -1.14 1.09 -14.89
C PHE A 93 -1.40 0.74 -13.41
N HIS A 94 -2.15 -0.31 -13.12
CA HIS A 94 -2.50 -0.68 -11.75
C HIS A 94 -1.67 -1.86 -11.24
N VAL A 95 -0.90 -1.63 -10.19
CA VAL A 95 -0.19 -2.67 -9.43
C VAL A 95 -0.82 -2.80 -8.06
N ARG A 96 -1.21 -4.02 -7.66
CA ARG A 96 -1.72 -4.28 -6.31
C ARG A 96 -0.58 -4.42 -5.32
N CYS A 97 -0.73 -3.87 -4.12
CA CYS A 97 0.29 -3.89 -3.09
C CYS A 97 0.54 -5.32 -2.56
N CYS A 98 1.72 -5.89 -2.83
CA CYS A 98 2.10 -7.22 -2.36
C CYS A 98 2.02 -7.38 -0.83
N VAL A 99 2.38 -6.34 -0.07
CA VAL A 99 2.29 -6.35 1.40
C VAL A 99 0.85 -6.53 1.85
N HIS A 100 -0.10 -5.89 1.17
CA HIS A 100 -1.52 -6.07 1.49
C HIS A 100 -1.99 -7.48 1.16
N ILE A 101 -1.57 -8.05 0.02
CA ILE A 101 -1.90 -9.44 -0.36
C ILE A 101 -1.36 -10.42 0.69
N LEU A 102 -0.10 -10.26 1.12
CA LEU A 102 0.49 -11.07 2.18
C LEU A 102 -0.28 -10.95 3.50
N ASN A 103 -0.71 -9.73 3.85
CA ASN A 103 -1.54 -9.52 5.03
C ASN A 103 -2.89 -10.26 4.92
N LEU A 104 -3.53 -10.29 3.74
CA LEU A 104 -4.78 -11.05 3.55
C LEU A 104 -4.56 -12.55 3.73
N ILE A 105 -3.48 -13.11 3.16
CA ILE A 105 -3.12 -14.54 3.31
C ILE A 105 -2.90 -14.87 4.78
N VAL A 106 -2.05 -14.10 5.47
CA VAL A 106 -1.76 -14.33 6.90
C VAL A 106 -3.02 -14.23 7.75
N GLN A 107 -3.93 -13.30 7.45
CA GLN A 107 -5.19 -13.18 8.19
C GLN A 107 -6.09 -14.40 8.02
N GLU A 108 -6.20 -14.95 6.80
CA GLU A 108 -6.97 -16.17 6.57
C GLU A 108 -6.34 -17.38 7.28
N ASP A 109 -5.02 -17.55 7.19
CA ASP A 109 -4.33 -18.64 7.88
C ASP A 109 -4.49 -18.54 9.40
N LEU A 110 -4.38 -17.33 9.95
CA LEU A 110 -4.60 -17.10 11.38
C LEU A 110 -6.02 -17.44 11.83
N LYS A 111 -7.05 -17.28 10.99
CA LYS A 111 -8.42 -17.71 11.36
C LYS A 111 -8.47 -19.21 11.59
N VAL A 112 -7.81 -20.00 10.76
CA VAL A 112 -7.75 -21.47 10.88
C VAL A 112 -6.90 -21.88 12.09
N THR A 113 -5.74 -21.27 12.27
CA THR A 113 -4.74 -21.71 13.26
C THR A 113 -4.96 -21.12 14.66
N SER A 114 -5.70 -20.02 14.79
CA SER A 114 -5.90 -19.29 16.06
C SER A 114 -6.46 -20.17 17.19
N SER A 115 -7.44 -21.03 16.91
CA SER A 115 -8.05 -21.91 17.90
C SER A 115 -7.05 -22.91 18.47
N ALA A 116 -6.25 -23.55 17.61
CA ALA A 116 -5.20 -24.46 18.03
C ALA A 116 -4.11 -23.75 18.84
N LEU A 117 -3.65 -22.59 18.38
CA LEU A 117 -2.68 -21.76 19.11
C LEU A 117 -3.20 -21.36 20.49
N ASN A 118 -4.47 -20.98 20.60
CA ASN A 118 -5.08 -20.60 21.87
C ASN A 118 -5.15 -21.79 22.83
N LYS A 119 -5.53 -22.99 22.35
CA LYS A 119 -5.50 -24.21 23.17
C LYS A 119 -4.09 -24.52 23.66
N MET A 120 -3.09 -24.48 22.78
CA MET A 120 -1.69 -24.69 23.17
C MET A 120 -1.22 -23.66 24.21
N ARG A 121 -1.53 -22.37 24.01
CA ARG A 121 -1.21 -21.30 24.96
C ARG A 121 -1.86 -21.53 26.31
N GLU A 122 -3.14 -21.91 26.35
CA GLU A 122 -3.85 -22.19 27.59
C GLU A 122 -3.34 -23.45 28.29
N SER A 123 -2.98 -24.51 27.55
CA SER A 123 -2.33 -25.69 28.12
C SER A 123 -0.97 -25.35 28.74
N ILE A 124 -0.13 -24.59 28.03
CA ILE A 124 1.17 -24.14 28.54
C ILE A 124 0.98 -23.26 29.78
N ARG A 125 0.03 -22.32 29.72
CA ARG A 125 -0.31 -21.42 30.83
C ARG A 125 -0.79 -22.20 32.05
N TYR A 126 -1.66 -23.19 31.86
CA TYR A 126 -2.17 -24.04 32.93
C TYR A 126 -1.03 -24.80 33.62
N VAL A 127 -0.17 -25.44 32.84
CA VAL A 127 0.97 -26.23 33.34
C VAL A 127 1.95 -25.35 34.09
N LYS A 128 2.26 -24.16 33.57
CA LYS A 128 3.17 -23.19 34.19
C LYS A 128 2.58 -22.44 35.39
N ALA A 129 1.28 -22.59 35.68
CA ALA A 129 0.61 -21.82 36.73
C ALA A 129 1.08 -22.18 38.15
N SER A 130 1.63 -23.39 38.38
CA SER A 130 2.22 -23.77 39.67
C SER A 130 3.21 -24.92 39.55
N GLU A 131 4.10 -25.04 40.53
CA GLU A 131 5.09 -26.12 40.59
C GLU A 131 4.45 -27.50 40.73
N ALA A 132 3.34 -27.61 41.47
CA ALA A 132 2.58 -28.84 41.60
C ALA A 132 2.06 -29.35 40.24
N LYS A 133 1.54 -28.46 39.39
CA LYS A 133 1.06 -28.82 38.03
C LYS A 133 2.21 -29.23 37.10
N MET A 134 3.34 -28.53 37.18
CA MET A 134 4.57 -28.92 36.47
C MET A 134 5.05 -30.31 36.89
N ASN A 135 5.03 -30.62 38.19
CA ASN A 135 5.46 -31.92 38.71
C ASN A 135 4.50 -33.05 38.30
N LEU A 136 3.19 -32.78 38.28
CA LEU A 136 2.21 -33.72 37.75
C LEU A 136 2.47 -34.02 36.26
N LEU A 137 2.73 -33.01 35.44
CA LEU A 137 3.07 -33.22 34.03
C LEU A 137 4.33 -34.07 33.88
N LYS A 138 5.39 -33.81 34.66
CA LYS A 138 6.63 -34.61 34.64
C LYS A 138 6.35 -36.08 34.96
N GLN A 139 5.50 -36.36 35.95
CA GLN A 139 5.09 -37.73 36.31
C GLN A 139 4.33 -38.40 35.16
N CYS A 140 3.37 -37.70 34.54
CA CYS A 140 2.63 -38.22 33.39
C CYS A 140 3.57 -38.55 32.21
N VAL A 141 4.56 -37.69 31.91
CA VAL A 141 5.56 -37.93 30.85
C VAL A 141 6.40 -39.17 31.13
N GLN A 142 6.78 -39.41 32.39
CA GLN A 142 7.51 -40.63 32.80
C GLN A 142 6.65 -41.89 32.62
N GLN A 143 5.34 -41.82 32.90
CA GLN A 143 4.42 -42.96 32.74
C GLN A 143 4.22 -43.39 31.28
N VAL A 144 4.24 -42.44 30.33
CA VAL A 144 4.08 -42.76 28.90
C VAL A 144 5.39 -43.16 28.21
N GLY A 145 6.48 -43.34 28.97
CA GLY A 145 7.77 -43.78 28.44
C GLY A 145 8.60 -42.65 27.80
N GLY A 146 8.27 -41.39 28.07
CA GLY A 146 8.92 -40.22 27.47
C GLY A 146 8.15 -39.63 26.28
N ILE A 147 8.72 -38.60 25.66
CA ILE A 147 8.19 -37.99 24.43
C ILE A 147 9.22 -38.25 23.33
N ASP A 148 8.77 -38.86 22.23
CA ASP A 148 9.60 -38.97 21.03
C ASP A 148 9.78 -37.57 20.43
N THR A 149 11.03 -37.09 20.46
CA THR A 149 11.42 -35.76 19.97
C THR A 149 12.04 -35.81 18.57
N SER A 150 12.07 -36.99 17.94
CA SER A 150 12.62 -37.16 16.58
C SER A 150 11.89 -36.33 15.50
N MET A 151 10.66 -35.87 15.77
CA MET A 151 9.87 -35.04 14.84
C MET A 151 10.02 -33.52 15.05
N ALA A 152 10.94 -33.06 15.90
CA ALA A 152 11.07 -31.63 16.23
C ALA A 152 11.96 -30.83 15.25
N CYS A 153 12.51 -31.44 14.21
CA CYS A 153 13.32 -30.77 13.19
C CYS A 153 13.08 -31.40 11.82
N ASP A 154 12.36 -30.69 10.95
CA ASP A 154 12.53 -30.68 9.48
C ASP A 154 12.06 -29.30 8.96
#